data_AF-A0A7G2IW39-F1
#
_entry.id   AF-A0A7G2IW39-F1
#
_cell.length_a   1.000
_cell.length_b   1.000
_cell.length_c   1.000
_cell.angle_alpha   90.00
_cell.angle_beta   90.00
_cell.angle_gamma   90.00
#
_symmetry.space_group_name_H-M   'P 1'
#
loop_
_entity.id
_entity.type
_entity.pdbx_description
1 polymer ?
#
loop_
_entity_poly.entity_id
_entity_poly.type
_entity_poly.pdbx_seq_one_letter_code
_entity_poly.pdbx_strand_id
1 'polypeptide(L)' 'MDLRRFITLKTVVEEGSFLRASQKLCCTQSTVTFHIQQLEQELSVQLFEKNWTPDVSHQ' A
#
# COMPACT_ATOMS: atom_id res chain seq x y z
N MET A 1 -12.63 9.31 -4.98
CA MET A 1 -12.48 7.84 -5.01
C MET A 1 -12.05 7.34 -6.38
N ASP A 2 -10.78 6.99 -6.51
CA ASP A 2 -10.19 6.32 -7.67
C ASP A 2 -9.96 4.83 -7.37
N LEU A 3 -10.47 3.94 -8.21
CA LEU A 3 -10.29 2.47 -8.05
C LEU A 3 -8.81 2.06 -7.96
N ARG A 4 -7.92 2.85 -8.57
CA ARG A 4 -6.46 2.63 -8.53
C ARG A 4 -5.90 2.63 -7.10
N ARG A 5 -6.46 3.42 -6.18
CA ARG A 5 -6.02 3.46 -4.78
C ARG A 5 -6.35 2.15 -4.05
N PHE A 6 -7.52 1.56 -4.33
CA PHE A 6 -7.91 0.25 -3.81
C PHE A 6 -7.05 -0.89 -4.40
N ILE A 7 -6.71 -0.82 -5.70
CA ILE A 7 -5.78 -1.78 -6.32
C ILE A 7 -4.40 -1.66 -5.65
N THR A 8 -3.95 -0.43 -5.38
CA THR A 8 -2.69 -0.17 -4.67
C THR A 8 -2.71 -0.79 -3.28
N LEU A 9 -3.78 -0.55 -2.50
CA LEU A 9 -3.98 -1.16 -1.18
C LEU A 9 -3.92 -2.69 -1.23
N LYS A 10 -4.72 -3.32 -2.11
CA LYS A 10 -4.74 -4.77 -2.31
C LYS A 10 -3.34 -5.31 -2.58
N THR A 11 -2.61 -4.67 -3.48
CA THR A 11 -1.26 -5.10 -3.86
C THR A 11 -0.26 -4.98 -2.70
N VAL A 12 -0.34 -3.91 -1.90
CA VAL A 12 0.53 -3.75 -0.71
C VAL A 12 0.26 -4.85 0.32
N VAL A 13 -1.00 -5.22 0.53
CA VAL A 13 -1.39 -6.31 1.43
C VAL A 13 -0.91 -7.67 0.89
N GLU A 14 -1.08 -7.95 -0.40
CA GLU A 14 -0.63 -9.21 -1.02
C GLU A 14 0.88 -9.37 -1.03
N GLU A 15 1.62 -8.32 -1.37
CA GLU A 15 3.08 -8.38 -1.44
C GLU A 15 3.74 -8.29 -0.08
N GLY A 16 3.03 -7.78 0.93
CA GLY A 16 3.59 -7.42 2.21
C GLY A 16 4.78 -6.47 2.02
N SER A 17 4.79 -5.58 1.04
CA SER A 17 5.80 -4.51 0.99
C SER A 17 5.38 -3.37 0.09
N PHE A 18 5.53 -2.13 0.54
CA PHE A 18 5.36 -0.94 -0.29
C PHE A 18 6.33 -0.95 -1.49
N LEU A 19 7.56 -1.44 -1.28
CA LEU A 19 8.56 -1.53 -2.34
C LEU A 19 8.15 -2.57 -3.38
N ARG A 20 7.82 -3.80 -2.94
CA ARG A 20 7.40 -4.88 -3.88
C ARG A 20 6.11 -4.53 -4.61
N ALA A 21 5.15 -3.93 -3.91
CA ALA A 21 3.92 -3.45 -4.54
C ALA A 21 4.19 -2.38 -5.60
N SER A 22 5.14 -1.46 -5.34
CA SER A 22 5.54 -0.46 -6.34
C SER A 22 6.16 -1.11 -7.58
N GLN A 23 6.98 -2.15 -7.40
CA GLN A 23 7.57 -2.90 -8.50
C GLN A 23 6.49 -3.62 -9.32
N LYS A 24 5.51 -4.25 -8.65
CA LYS A 24 4.40 -4.97 -9.31
C LYS A 24 3.43 -4.04 -10.05
N LEU A 25 3.25 -2.82 -9.56
CA LEU A 25 2.43 -1.78 -10.18
C LEU A 25 3.20 -0.92 -11.20
N CYS A 26 4.47 -1.23 -11.47
CA CYS A 26 5.35 -0.46 -12.34
C CYS A 26 5.38 1.04 -11.98
N CYS A 27 5.41 1.35 -10.68
CA CYS A 27 5.39 2.71 -10.14
C CYS A 27 6.50 2.90 -9.09
N THR A 28 6.69 4.14 -8.63
CA THR A 28 7.61 4.40 -7.51
C THR A 28 6.98 4.09 -6.16
N GLN A 29 7.78 3.75 -5.16
CA GLN A 29 7.31 3.56 -3.78
C GLN A 29 6.58 4.81 -3.26
N SER A 30 7.08 6.01 -3.57
CA SER A 30 6.46 7.29 -3.20
C SER A 30 5.04 7.42 -3.73
N THR A 31 4.77 6.94 -4.95
CA THR A 31 3.43 6.92 -5.56
C THR A 31 2.49 5.99 -4.78
N VAL A 32 2.97 4.79 -4.40
CA VAL A 32 2.20 3.85 -3.58
C VAL A 32 1.86 4.48 -2.22
N THR A 33 2.85 5.04 -1.54
CA THR A 33 2.67 5.73 -0.25
C THR A 33 1.70 6.90 -0.34
N PHE A 34 1.73 7.66 -1.45
CA PHE A 34 0.79 8.74 -1.68
C PHE A 34 -0.65 8.22 -1.88
N HIS A 35 -0.84 7.17 -2.68
CA HIS A 35 -2.16 6.58 -2.90
C HIS A 35 -2.79 6.04 -1.62
N ILE A 36 -1.98 5.40 -0.75
CA ILE A 36 -2.44 4.91 0.54
C ILE A 36 -2.84 6.06 1.45
N GLN A 37 -2.00 7.10 1.61
CA GLN A 37 -2.35 8.25 2.45
C GLN A 37 -3.61 8.98 1.97
N GLN A 38 -3.80 9.11 0.65
CA GLN A 38 -5.03 9.68 0.10
C GLN A 38 -6.26 8.82 0.44
N LEU A 39 -6.12 7.49 0.38
CA LEU A 39 -7.18 6.57 0.74
C LEU A 39 -7.51 6.62 2.24
N GLU A 40 -6.48 6.70 3.10
CA GLU A 40 -6.62 6.89 4.54
C GLU A 40 -7.37 8.19 4.88
N GLN A 41 -7.03 9.28 4.20
CA GLN A 41 -7.70 10.56 4.35
C GLN A 41 -9.17 10.52 3.90
N GLU A 42 -9.45 9.93 2.73
CA GLU A 42 -10.81 9.79 2.20
C GLU A 42 -11.71 8.96 3.12
N LEU A 43 -11.16 7.88 3.70
CA LEU A 43 -11.89 6.98 4.59
C LEU A 43 -11.85 7.43 6.06
N SER A 44 -11.04 8.46 6.39
CA SER A 44 -10.74 8.88 7.76
C SER A 44 -10.32 7.70 8.67
N VAL A 45 -9.55 6.78 8.11
CA VAL A 45 -9.05 5.58 8.80
C VAL A 45 -7.57 5.39 8.52
N GLN A 46 -6.83 4.91 9.50
CA GLN A 46 -5.44 4.51 9.29
C GLN A 46 -5.41 3.05 8.81
N LEU A 47 -4.90 2.82 7.61
CA LEU A 47 -4.83 1.50 6.96
C LEU A 47 -3.53 0.76 7.31
N PHE A 48 -2.44 1.50 7.54
CA PHE A 48 -1.14 0.92 7.89
C PHE A 48 -0.51 1.61 9.10
N GLU A 49 0.22 0.85 9.90
CA GLU A 49 0.97 1.39 11.03
C GLU A 49 2.31 2.00 10.55
N LYS A 50 2.80 3.05 11.20
CA LYS A 50 4.09 3.68 10.84
C LYS A 50 5.29 2.72 10.96
N ASN A 51 5.12 1.65 11.73
CA ASN A 51 6.13 0.63 12.01
C ASN A 51 5.86 -0.66 11.23
N TRP A 52 4.98 -0.61 10.21
CA TRP A 52 4.57 -1.79 9.47
C TRP A 52 5.78 -2.53 8.92
N THR A 53 6.11 -3.61 9.61
CA THR A 53 7.12 -4.59 9.25
C THR A 53 6.32 -5.77 8.73
N PRO A 54 6.38 -6.04 7.43
CA PRO A 54 5.71 -7.21 6.91
C PRO A 54 6.43 -8.43 7.45
N ASP A 55 5.80 -9.13 8.37
CA ASP A 55 6.24 -10.46 8.78
C ASP A 55 6.00 -11.41 7.60
N VAL A 56 6.97 -11.44 6.69
CA VAL A 56 7.05 -12.41 5.60
C VAL A 56 7.59 -13.74 6.15
N SER A 57 7.05 -14.20 7.29
CA SER A 57 7.36 -15.51 7.90
C SER A 57 6.27 -16.52 7.56
N HIS A 58 5.96 -16.67 6.27
CA HIS A 58 5.25 -17.85 5.77
C HIS A 58 5.75 -18.18 4.36
N GLN A 59 6.95 -18.75 4.32
CA GLN A 59 7.34 -19.71 3.28
C GLN A 59 8.17 -20.83 3.90
#